data_AF-A0A8S3RN68-F1
#
_entry.id   AF-A0A8S3RN68-F1
#
_cell.length_a   1.000
_cell.length_b   1.000
_cell.length_c   1.000
_cell.angle_alpha   90.00
_cell.angle_beta   90.00
_cell.angle_gamma   90.00
#
_symmetry.space_group_name_H-M   'P 1'
#
loop_
_entity.id
_entity.type
_entity.pdbx_description
1 polymer ?
#
loop_
_entity_poly.entity_id
_entity_poly.type
_entity_poly.pdbx_seq_one_letter_code
_entity_poly.pdbx_strand_id
1 'polypeptide(L)'
;MDPTQNNSGIMHSTGHGVIDKIRKYLHPMQNCLKGYYRKKKNYRKIFQQKSKDVAWLVSNCYTHSERSGYVRKMQKYINVDIFGDCGEPCEVLGDDCVKDISNTYKFYLSFENSICEDYITEKAFKLYKGDYDIVPVIRGAPNIKDILPKGTFISASDFKSPKTLALYLWNIGQNETKYSNYIKAKDRYITTSYNDWIEDGTCLLCETLNRQQEIYGTVNLSQWILTKKCFSPTDF
;
A
#
# COMPACT_ATOMS: atom_id res chain seq x y z
N MET A 1 37.80 -38.01 -40.41
CA MET A 1 38.53 -37.18 -39.44
C MET A 1 37.53 -36.21 -38.86
N ASP A 2 37.17 -36.42 -37.59
CA ASP A 2 36.85 -35.48 -36.50
C ASP A 2 35.94 -34.23 -36.71
N PRO A 3 35.30 -33.71 -35.64
CA PRO A 3 33.86 -33.78 -35.50
C PRO A 3 33.24 -32.44 -35.01
N THR A 4 31.93 -32.47 -34.73
CA THR A 4 31.21 -31.60 -33.78
C THR A 4 31.31 -30.08 -33.94
N GLN A 5 30.29 -29.52 -34.61
CA GLN A 5 29.81 -28.17 -34.37
C GLN A 5 29.39 -28.02 -32.89
N ASN A 6 30.14 -27.22 -32.13
CA ASN A 6 29.74 -26.81 -30.79
C ASN A 6 28.96 -25.49 -30.91
N ASN A 7 27.64 -25.60 -31.02
CA ASN A 7 26.75 -24.45 -31.09
C ASN A 7 26.36 -24.05 -29.65
N SER A 8 27.25 -23.35 -28.94
CA SER A 8 26.91 -22.72 -27.66
C SER A 8 26.06 -21.48 -27.94
N GLY A 9 24.77 -21.72 -28.14
CA GLY A 9 23.75 -20.67 -28.14
C GLY A 9 23.70 -19.99 -26.78
N ILE A 10 24.42 -18.88 -26.64
CA ILE A 10 24.20 -17.94 -25.54
C ILE A 10 22.83 -17.32 -25.79
N MET A 11 21.79 -17.87 -25.16
CA MET A 11 20.53 -17.16 -25.03
C MET A 11 20.80 -15.90 -24.21
N HIS A 12 20.88 -14.76 -24.89
CA HIS A 12 20.70 -13.47 -24.23
C HIS A 12 19.29 -13.45 -23.64
N SER A 13 19.16 -13.76 -22.35
CA SER A 13 17.92 -13.48 -21.64
C SER A 13 17.70 -11.98 -21.72
N THR A 14 16.62 -11.56 -22.37
CA THR A 14 16.21 -10.16 -22.40
C THR A 14 16.11 -9.67 -20.95
N GLY A 15 16.65 -8.48 -20.66
CA GLY A 15 16.75 -7.95 -19.28
C GLY A 15 15.43 -7.92 -18.49
N HIS A 16 14.28 -8.10 -19.15
CA HIS A 16 12.99 -8.32 -18.53
C HIS A 16 12.94 -9.54 -17.59
N GLY A 17 13.56 -10.67 -17.95
CA GLY A 17 13.51 -11.89 -17.12
C GLY A 17 14.33 -11.79 -15.82
N VAL A 18 15.38 -10.97 -15.83
CA VAL A 18 16.19 -10.65 -14.65
C VAL A 18 15.46 -9.64 -13.76
N ILE A 19 14.82 -8.63 -14.35
CA ILE A 19 14.00 -7.65 -13.63
C ILE A 19 12.85 -8.35 -12.91
N ASP A 20 12.11 -9.25 -13.54
CA ASP A 20 10.99 -9.94 -12.88
C ASP A 20 11.45 -10.86 -11.74
N LYS A 21 12.61 -11.53 -11.88
CA LYS A 21 13.21 -12.32 -10.80
C LYS A 21 13.65 -11.43 -9.64
N ILE A 22 14.30 -10.31 -9.93
CA ILE A 22 14.78 -9.35 -8.94
C ILE A 22 13.60 -8.60 -8.30
N ARG A 23 12.52 -8.32 -9.02
CA ARG A 23 11.31 -7.61 -8.54
C ARG A 23 10.74 -8.23 -7.28
N LYS A 24 10.81 -9.56 -7.16
CA LYS A 24 10.37 -10.29 -5.95
C LYS A 24 11.26 -10.03 -4.73
N TYR A 25 12.55 -9.75 -4.93
CA TYR A 25 13.53 -9.57 -3.86
C TYR A 25 13.84 -8.10 -3.57
N LEU A 26 13.69 -7.23 -4.58
CA LEU A 26 13.95 -5.81 -4.53
C LEU A 26 12.69 -4.96 -4.45
N HIS A 27 11.48 -5.52 -4.28
CA HIS A 27 10.33 -4.67 -4.01
C HIS A 27 10.56 -4.01 -2.64
N PRO A 28 11.05 -2.77 -2.58
CA PRO A 28 11.60 -2.23 -1.33
C PRO A 28 10.46 -2.09 -0.31
N MET A 29 9.22 -2.05 -0.81
CA MET A 29 8.01 -1.80 -0.05
C MET A 29 7.41 -3.07 0.57
N GLN A 30 7.76 -4.27 0.09
CA GLN A 30 7.31 -5.53 0.72
C GLN A 30 7.96 -5.74 2.10
N ASN A 31 9.21 -5.28 2.27
CA ASN A 31 9.93 -5.36 3.55
C ASN A 31 9.63 -4.19 4.49
N CYS A 32 8.73 -3.26 4.10
CA CYS A 32 8.27 -2.21 4.99
C CYS A 32 7.35 -2.74 6.10
N LEU A 33 6.82 -3.97 5.97
CA LEU A 33 6.02 -4.62 7.01
C LEU A 33 6.68 -5.92 7.48
N LYS A 34 6.82 -6.09 8.79
CA LYS A 34 7.25 -7.35 9.42
C LYS A 34 6.12 -7.98 10.20
N GLY A 35 6.09 -9.31 10.22
CA GLY A 35 5.22 -10.06 11.12
C GLY A 35 5.52 -9.70 12.58
N TYR A 36 4.49 -9.36 13.34
CA TYR A 36 4.62 -8.90 14.72
C TYR A 36 3.62 -9.62 15.60
N TYR A 37 4.12 -10.29 16.65
CA TYR A 37 3.26 -10.96 17.62
C TYR A 37 2.72 -9.94 18.62
N ARG A 38 1.54 -9.41 18.35
CA ARG A 38 0.86 -8.48 19.27
C ARG A 38 -0.01 -9.22 20.28
N LYS A 39 -0.08 -8.69 21.52
CA LYS A 39 -1.08 -9.12 22.50
C LYS A 39 -2.49 -8.95 21.90
N LYS A 40 -3.31 -10.00 22.00
CA LYS A 40 -4.67 -10.01 21.46
C LYS A 40 -5.50 -8.84 22.01
N LYS A 41 -5.99 -7.98 21.13
CA LYS A 41 -6.90 -6.88 21.46
C LYS A 41 -8.36 -7.35 21.56
N ASN A 42 -9.20 -6.51 22.17
CA ASN A 42 -10.66 -6.68 22.11
C ASN A 42 -11.21 -5.98 20.85
N TYR A 43 -11.25 -6.72 19.73
CA TYR A 43 -11.67 -6.17 18.44
C TYR A 43 -13.13 -5.71 18.41
N ARG A 44 -14.01 -6.34 19.20
CA ARG A 44 -15.40 -5.90 19.39
C ARG A 44 -15.45 -4.51 20.01
N LYS A 45 -14.67 -4.28 21.07
CA LYS A 45 -14.57 -2.96 21.71
C LYS A 45 -14.05 -1.91 20.73
N ILE A 46 -13.03 -2.24 19.94
CA ILE A 46 -12.51 -1.35 18.88
C ILE A 46 -13.62 -0.97 17.91
N PHE A 47 -14.41 -1.92 17.42
CA PHE A 47 -15.54 -1.66 16.52
C PHE A 47 -16.59 -0.73 17.16
N GLN A 48 -16.97 -1.00 18.41
CA GLN A 48 -17.97 -0.23 19.15
C GLN A 48 -17.54 1.21 19.45
N GLN A 49 -16.24 1.46 19.55
CA GLN A 49 -15.69 2.80 19.78
C GLN A 49 -15.67 3.67 18.51
N LYS A 50 -15.76 3.07 17.31
CA LYS A 50 -15.77 3.86 16.06
C LYS A 50 -17.13 4.51 15.86
N SER A 51 -17.15 5.83 15.81
CA SER A 51 -18.36 6.63 15.63
C SER A 51 -18.50 7.25 14.24
N LYS A 52 -17.43 7.28 13.45
CA LYS A 52 -17.43 7.88 12.10
C LYS A 52 -16.96 6.90 11.02
N ASP A 53 -17.38 7.17 9.78
CA ASP A 53 -17.16 6.26 8.66
C ASP A 53 -15.73 6.37 8.10
N VAL A 54 -15.44 7.42 7.32
CA VAL A 54 -14.21 7.56 6.56
C VAL A 54 -13.54 8.90 6.87
N ALA A 55 -12.23 8.88 7.05
CA ALA A 55 -11.40 10.08 7.13
C ALA A 55 -10.36 10.12 6.01
N TRP A 56 -10.01 11.32 5.58
CA TRP A 56 -8.95 11.55 4.61
C TRP A 56 -8.10 12.77 5.00
N LEU A 57 -6.88 12.55 5.48
CA LEU A 57 -5.90 13.61 5.73
C LEU A 57 -5.05 13.84 4.47
N VAL A 58 -5.14 15.05 3.92
CA VAL A 58 -4.59 15.42 2.60
C VAL A 58 -4.21 16.90 2.51
N SER A 59 -3.04 17.17 1.95
CA SER A 59 -2.53 18.53 1.68
C SER A 59 -2.34 18.87 0.19
N ASN A 60 -2.19 17.88 -0.68
CA ASN A 60 -2.05 18.11 -2.13
C ASN A 60 -3.39 17.91 -2.86
N CYS A 61 -4.10 18.99 -3.18
CA CYS A 61 -5.49 18.91 -3.66
C CYS A 61 -5.60 18.58 -5.16
N TYR A 62 -4.53 18.80 -5.93
CA TYR A 62 -4.51 18.66 -7.38
C TYR A 62 -3.44 17.64 -7.79
N THR A 63 -3.88 16.47 -8.22
CA THR A 63 -2.97 15.34 -8.47
C THR A 63 -3.38 14.59 -9.74
N HIS A 64 -2.40 13.94 -10.39
CA HIS A 64 -2.62 13.15 -11.60
C HIS A 64 -3.61 11.99 -11.40
N SER A 65 -3.71 11.45 -10.18
CA SER A 65 -4.69 10.41 -9.85
C SER A 65 -6.13 10.92 -9.80
N GLU A 66 -6.37 12.23 -9.86
CA GLU A 66 -7.68 12.86 -9.65
C GLU A 66 -8.40 12.40 -8.37
N ARG A 67 -7.63 12.08 -7.31
CA ARG A 67 -8.14 11.55 -6.05
C ARG A 67 -9.20 12.43 -5.40
N SER A 68 -9.07 13.75 -5.51
CA SER A 68 -10.07 14.71 -5.01
C SER A 68 -11.41 14.57 -5.75
N GLY A 69 -11.39 14.36 -7.06
CA GLY A 69 -12.60 14.10 -7.86
C GLY A 69 -13.26 12.78 -7.50
N TYR A 70 -12.44 11.74 -7.28
CA TYR A 70 -12.90 10.43 -6.82
C TYR A 70 -13.61 10.55 -5.45
N VAL A 71 -12.99 11.22 -4.47
CA VAL A 71 -13.56 11.38 -3.12
C VAL A 71 -14.84 12.23 -3.13
N ARG A 72 -14.90 13.31 -3.93
CA ARG A 72 -16.14 14.10 -4.09
C ARG A 72 -17.32 13.27 -4.58
N LYS A 73 -17.09 12.30 -5.48
CA LYS A 73 -18.14 11.38 -5.95
C LYS A 73 -18.49 10.34 -4.88
N MET A 74 -17.50 9.87 -4.14
CA MET A 74 -17.65 8.92 -3.02
C MET A 74 -18.52 9.50 -1.89
N GLN A 75 -18.33 10.78 -1.55
CA GLN A 75 -19.07 11.50 -0.49
C GLN A 75 -20.60 11.51 -0.68
N LYS A 76 -21.10 11.22 -1.89
CA LYS A 76 -22.55 11.10 -2.15
C LYS A 76 -23.18 9.84 -1.53
N TYR A 77 -22.37 8.88 -1.09
CA TYR A 77 -22.81 7.54 -0.68
C TYR A 77 -22.28 7.09 0.68
N ILE A 78 -21.29 7.80 1.23
CA ILE A 78 -20.73 7.57 2.56
C ILE A 78 -20.14 8.87 3.09
N ASN A 79 -20.19 9.08 4.40
CA ASN A 79 -19.58 10.26 5.01
C ASN A 79 -18.05 10.16 4.92
N VAL A 80 -17.42 11.18 4.37
CA VAL A 80 -15.96 11.31 4.32
C VAL A 80 -15.59 12.68 4.87
N ASP A 81 -14.93 12.68 6.02
CA ASP A 81 -14.37 13.88 6.63
C ASP A 81 -12.96 14.09 6.07
N ILE A 82 -12.69 15.29 5.56
CA ILE A 82 -11.43 15.65 4.91
C ILE A 82 -10.66 16.59 5.82
N PHE A 83 -9.40 16.25 6.09
CA PHE A 83 -8.49 16.98 6.97
C PHE A 83 -7.25 17.47 6.22
N GLY A 84 -6.57 18.48 6.76
CA GLY A 84 -5.34 19.07 6.22
C GLY A 84 -5.63 20.20 5.24
N ASP A 85 -4.64 20.62 4.45
CA ASP A 85 -4.74 21.83 3.60
C ASP A 85 -5.88 21.78 2.55
N CYS A 86 -6.42 20.59 2.26
CA CYS A 86 -7.55 20.42 1.35
C CYS A 86 -8.92 20.25 2.05
N GLY A 87 -8.98 20.41 3.37
CA GLY A 87 -10.17 20.24 4.18
C GLY A 87 -10.05 21.01 5.50
N GLU A 88 -10.62 20.44 6.56
CA GLU A 88 -10.56 21.05 7.89
C GLU A 88 -9.17 20.85 8.51
N PRO A 89 -8.66 21.83 9.28
CA PRO A 89 -7.42 21.62 10.03
C PRO A 89 -7.60 20.49 11.04
N CYS A 90 -6.53 19.72 11.26
CA CYS A 90 -6.50 18.86 12.44
C CYS A 90 -6.38 19.73 13.69
N GLU A 91 -7.13 19.42 14.74
CA GLU A 91 -6.99 20.11 16.04
C GLU A 91 -5.60 19.93 16.65
N VAL A 92 -4.95 18.81 16.34
CA VAL A 92 -3.57 18.46 16.73
C VAL A 92 -2.71 18.22 15.48
N LEU A 93 -1.42 18.55 15.54
CA LEU A 93 -0.52 18.44 14.39
C LEU A 93 0.16 17.06 14.29
N GLY A 94 0.50 16.65 13.06
CA GLY A 94 1.36 15.48 12.83
C GLY A 94 0.71 14.13 13.14
N ASP A 95 1.48 13.24 13.77
CA ASP A 95 1.09 11.85 14.06
C ASP A 95 -0.10 11.76 15.04
N ASP A 96 -0.30 12.79 15.86
CA ASP A 96 -1.44 12.85 16.79
C ASP A 96 -2.77 12.99 16.02
N CYS A 97 -2.80 13.72 14.90
CA CYS A 97 -4.02 13.79 14.08
C CYS A 97 -4.39 12.42 13.52
N VAL A 98 -3.40 11.67 13.02
CA VAL A 98 -3.63 10.32 12.50
C VAL A 98 -4.11 9.38 13.61
N LYS A 99 -3.62 9.56 14.84
CA LYS A 99 -4.05 8.80 16.01
C LYS A 99 -5.51 9.08 16.37
N ASP A 100 -5.91 10.35 16.40
CA ASP A 100 -7.29 10.75 16.74
C ASP A 100 -8.29 10.31 15.66
N ILE A 101 -7.89 10.46 14.39
CA ILE A 101 -8.60 9.86 13.27
C ILE A 101 -8.71 8.35 13.47
N SER A 102 -7.60 7.68 13.78
CA SER A 102 -7.60 6.24 13.98
C SER A 102 -8.50 5.80 15.13
N ASN A 103 -8.69 6.61 16.18
CA ASN A 103 -9.55 6.27 17.31
C ASN A 103 -11.03 6.40 16.96
N THR A 104 -11.38 7.37 16.12
CA THR A 104 -12.76 7.77 15.85
C THR A 104 -13.37 7.12 14.60
N TYR A 105 -12.57 6.93 13.56
CA TYR A 105 -13.04 6.50 12.23
C TYR A 105 -12.81 5.02 11.96
N LYS A 106 -13.65 4.43 11.11
CA LYS A 106 -13.53 3.05 10.65
C LYS A 106 -12.49 2.92 9.53
N PHE A 107 -12.46 3.87 8.61
CA PHE A 107 -11.63 3.80 7.40
C PHE A 107 -10.77 5.05 7.24
N TYR A 108 -9.54 4.86 6.76
CA TYR A 108 -8.62 5.94 6.40
C TYR A 108 -8.29 5.84 4.90
N LEU A 109 -8.46 6.93 4.16
CA LEU A 109 -8.08 6.98 2.74
C LEU A 109 -6.58 7.23 2.57
N SER A 110 -5.85 6.20 2.17
CA SER A 110 -4.43 6.26 1.79
C SER A 110 -4.30 6.44 0.27
N PHE A 111 -4.86 7.53 -0.25
CA PHE A 111 -4.92 7.79 -1.70
C PHE A 111 -3.67 8.54 -2.19
N GLU A 112 -2.98 7.94 -3.14
CA GLU A 112 -1.75 8.44 -3.75
C GLU A 112 -2.00 9.52 -4.80
N ASN A 113 -0.97 10.33 -5.04
CA ASN A 113 -1.02 11.44 -5.99
C ASN A 113 -1.06 10.97 -7.47
N SER A 114 -0.62 9.74 -7.73
CA SER A 114 -0.59 9.13 -9.06
C SER A 114 -1.03 7.67 -8.97
N ILE A 115 -1.53 7.12 -10.07
CA ILE A 115 -1.86 5.70 -10.19
C ILE A 115 -0.71 5.04 -10.96
N CYS A 116 0.19 4.35 -10.27
CA CYS A 116 1.33 3.70 -10.93
C CYS A 116 1.63 2.36 -10.29
N GLU A 117 2.08 1.39 -11.08
CA GLU A 117 2.63 0.14 -10.54
C GLU A 117 3.70 0.45 -9.48
N ASP A 118 3.67 -0.30 -8.39
CA ASP A 118 4.67 -0.20 -7.31
C ASP A 118 4.74 1.18 -6.63
N TYR A 119 3.76 2.06 -6.85
CA TYR A 119 3.68 3.37 -6.18
C TYR A 119 2.73 3.33 -4.98
N ILE A 120 3.35 3.12 -3.83
CA ILE A 120 2.76 3.22 -2.50
C ILE A 120 3.74 4.00 -1.61
N THR A 121 3.22 4.77 -0.67
CA THR A 121 4.03 5.69 0.14
C THR A 121 3.69 5.59 1.62
N GLU A 122 4.22 6.51 2.44
CA GLU A 122 3.95 6.62 3.87
C GLU A 122 2.46 6.62 4.22
N LYS A 123 1.60 7.06 3.29
CA LYS A 123 0.14 7.15 3.49
C LYS A 123 -0.48 5.82 3.89
N ALA A 124 0.02 4.71 3.36
CA ALA A 124 -0.43 3.38 3.72
C ALA A 124 0.37 2.84 4.92
N PHE A 125 1.71 2.89 4.85
CA PHE A 125 2.56 2.27 5.86
C PHE A 125 2.40 2.89 7.24
N LYS A 126 2.14 4.20 7.35
CA LYS A 126 1.94 4.85 8.66
C LYS A 126 0.82 4.20 9.48
N LEU A 127 -0.19 3.62 8.85
CA LEU A 127 -1.32 2.95 9.52
C LEU A 127 -0.96 1.58 10.12
N TYR A 128 0.26 1.09 9.83
CA TYR A 128 0.84 -0.10 10.43
C TYR A 128 1.86 0.25 11.53
N LYS A 129 2.10 1.55 11.80
CA LYS A 129 2.86 1.97 12.97
C LYS A 129 1.97 1.87 14.21
N GLY A 130 2.38 1.13 15.23
CA GLY A 130 1.77 1.20 16.56
C GLY A 130 0.29 0.77 16.62
N ASP A 131 -0.51 1.49 17.41
CA ASP A 131 -1.90 1.16 17.81
C ASP A 131 -2.97 1.83 16.93
N TYR A 132 -2.71 2.02 15.63
CA TYR A 132 -3.75 2.54 14.73
C TYR A 132 -4.78 1.48 14.36
N ASP A 133 -5.87 1.44 15.11
CA ASP A 133 -6.99 0.52 14.93
C ASP A 133 -8.01 1.01 13.88
N ILE A 134 -7.52 1.27 12.66
CA ILE A 134 -8.28 1.77 11.51
C ILE A 134 -7.95 0.96 10.25
N VAL A 135 -8.92 0.81 9.34
CA VAL A 135 -8.72 0.05 8.09
C VAL A 135 -8.21 0.97 6.97
N PRO A 136 -7.03 0.70 6.39
CA PRO A 136 -6.52 1.42 5.22
C PRO A 136 -7.38 1.16 3.98
N VAL A 137 -7.74 2.22 3.26
CA VAL A 137 -8.36 2.16 1.93
C VAL A 137 -7.39 2.78 0.94
N ILE A 138 -6.88 1.98 0.00
CA ILE A 138 -5.73 2.35 -0.82
C ILE A 138 -6.16 2.59 -2.26
N ARG A 139 -5.70 3.70 -2.85
CA ARG A 139 -5.82 4.01 -4.27
C ARG A 139 -4.49 4.57 -4.74
N GLY A 140 -3.87 3.96 -5.75
CA GLY A 140 -2.52 4.30 -6.19
C GLY A 140 -1.93 3.17 -7.02
N ALA A 141 -1.27 2.21 -6.38
CA ALA A 141 -0.76 1.01 -7.04
C ALA A 141 -1.86 0.02 -7.44
N PRO A 142 -2.06 -0.30 -8.73
CA PRO A 142 -3.02 -1.33 -9.15
C PRO A 142 -2.67 -2.73 -8.63
N ASN A 143 -1.37 -3.00 -8.46
CA ASN A 143 -0.80 -4.25 -7.98
C ASN A 143 -0.55 -4.27 -6.45
N ILE A 144 -1.27 -3.43 -5.69
CA ILE A 144 -1.10 -3.31 -4.24
C ILE A 144 -1.22 -4.65 -3.47
N LYS A 145 -1.97 -5.62 -4.03
CA LYS A 145 -2.14 -6.97 -3.45
C LYS A 145 -0.88 -7.82 -3.48
N ASP A 146 0.10 -7.45 -4.31
CA ASP A 146 1.41 -8.08 -4.36
C ASP A 146 2.37 -7.42 -3.35
N ILE A 147 2.01 -6.26 -2.80
CA ILE A 147 2.87 -5.46 -1.92
C ILE A 147 2.45 -5.60 -0.46
N LEU A 148 1.16 -5.53 -0.17
CA LEU A 148 0.63 -5.58 1.20
C LEU A 148 -0.05 -6.92 1.52
N PRO A 149 0.03 -7.39 2.78
CA PRO A 149 -0.61 -8.64 3.18
C PRO A 149 -2.13 -8.61 2.95
N LYS A 150 -2.67 -9.68 2.36
CA LYS A 150 -4.11 -9.78 2.06
C LYS A 150 -4.95 -9.66 3.34
N GLY A 151 -6.08 -8.99 3.22
CA GLY A 151 -7.04 -8.80 4.31
C GLY A 151 -6.65 -7.73 5.33
N THR A 152 -5.56 -7.00 5.12
CA THR A 152 -5.13 -5.89 6.00
C THR A 152 -5.59 -4.51 5.51
N PHE A 153 -6.08 -4.42 4.28
CA PHE A 153 -6.49 -3.19 3.61
C PHE A 153 -7.62 -3.46 2.61
N ILE A 154 -8.25 -2.39 2.13
CA ILE A 154 -9.24 -2.42 1.04
C ILE A 154 -8.64 -1.70 -0.18
N SER A 155 -8.61 -2.34 -1.34
CA SER A 155 -8.11 -1.72 -2.58
C SER A 155 -9.23 -1.03 -3.34
N ALA A 156 -9.09 0.25 -3.64
CA ALA A 156 -10.03 0.96 -4.51
C ALA A 156 -10.05 0.38 -5.94
N SER A 157 -8.96 -0.25 -6.39
CA SER A 157 -8.88 -0.91 -7.70
C SER A 157 -9.79 -2.13 -7.86
N ASP A 158 -10.37 -2.65 -6.76
CA ASP A 158 -11.33 -3.75 -6.78
C ASP A 158 -12.75 -3.29 -7.14
N PHE A 159 -12.96 -1.98 -7.29
CA PHE A 159 -14.27 -1.38 -7.48
C PHE A 159 -14.33 -0.63 -8.81
N LYS A 160 -15.45 -0.77 -9.51
CA LYS A 160 -15.67 -0.11 -10.82
C LYS A 160 -15.85 1.40 -10.70
N SER A 161 -16.20 1.90 -9.52
CA SER A 161 -16.56 3.32 -9.31
C SER A 161 -16.43 3.73 -7.83
N PRO A 162 -16.39 5.04 -7.53
CA PRO A 162 -16.38 5.55 -6.16
C PRO A 162 -17.64 5.16 -5.39
N LYS A 163 -18.79 5.06 -6.10
CA LYS A 163 -20.06 4.58 -5.54
C LYS A 163 -19.94 3.15 -5.01
N THR A 164 -19.39 2.25 -5.82
CA THR A 164 -19.25 0.83 -5.42
C THR A 164 -18.29 0.65 -4.27
N LEU A 165 -17.21 1.45 -4.19
CA LEU A 165 -16.33 1.47 -3.03
C LEU A 165 -17.06 2.00 -1.79
N ALA A 166 -17.74 3.14 -1.88
CA ALA A 166 -18.48 3.74 -0.77
C ALA A 166 -19.50 2.77 -0.15
N LEU A 167 -20.32 2.13 -0.98
CA LEU A 167 -21.31 1.16 -0.52
C LEU A 167 -20.68 -0.07 0.13
N TYR A 168 -19.52 -0.50 -0.38
CA TYR A 168 -18.75 -1.57 0.24
C TYR A 168 -18.22 -1.16 1.63
N LEU A 169 -17.59 0.02 1.75
CA LEU A 169 -17.11 0.52 3.03
C LEU A 169 -18.25 0.65 4.04
N TRP A 170 -19.40 1.17 3.62
CA TRP A 170 -20.60 1.24 4.45
C TRP A 170 -21.01 -0.16 4.94
N ASN A 171 -21.09 -1.16 4.05
CA ASN A 171 -21.44 -2.53 4.46
C ASN A 171 -20.45 -3.13 5.47
N ILE A 172 -19.15 -2.92 5.27
CA ILE A 172 -18.13 -3.37 6.21
C ILE A 172 -18.25 -2.61 7.54
N GLY A 173 -18.49 -1.30 7.49
CA GLY A 173 -18.60 -0.44 8.65
C GLY A 173 -19.79 -0.77 9.56
N GLN A 174 -20.86 -1.32 8.99
CA GLN A 174 -22.04 -1.79 9.72
C GLN A 174 -21.92 -3.23 10.26
N ASN A 175 -20.84 -3.95 9.92
CA ASN A 175 -20.68 -5.36 10.29
C ASN A 175 -19.45 -5.57 11.18
N GLU A 176 -19.69 -5.79 12.48
CA GLU A 176 -18.65 -5.98 13.50
C GLU A 176 -17.64 -7.05 13.10
N THR A 177 -18.12 -8.21 12.64
CA THR A 177 -17.28 -9.35 12.28
C THR A 177 -16.38 -9.02 11.09
N LYS A 178 -16.95 -8.47 10.02
CA LYS A 178 -16.18 -8.11 8.81
C LYS A 178 -15.13 -7.04 9.11
N TYR A 179 -15.52 -5.97 9.82
CA TYR A 179 -14.60 -4.92 10.23
C TYR A 179 -13.47 -5.44 11.12
N SER A 180 -13.83 -6.20 12.16
CA SER A 180 -12.86 -6.75 13.12
C SER A 180 -11.86 -7.71 12.46
N ASN A 181 -12.26 -8.41 11.41
CA ASN A 181 -11.35 -9.27 10.65
C ASN A 181 -10.25 -8.48 9.95
N TYR A 182 -10.53 -7.28 9.42
CA TYR A 182 -9.51 -6.40 8.86
C TYR A 182 -8.52 -5.94 9.93
N ILE A 183 -9.03 -5.45 11.07
CA ILE A 183 -8.17 -4.98 12.17
C ILE A 183 -7.30 -6.14 12.70
N LYS A 184 -7.89 -7.31 12.94
CA LYS A 184 -7.18 -8.51 13.41
C LYS A 184 -6.12 -9.00 12.43
N ALA A 185 -6.37 -8.87 11.12
CA ALA A 185 -5.36 -9.21 10.11
C ALA A 185 -4.23 -8.18 10.11
N LYS A 186 -4.57 -6.89 10.14
CA LYS A 186 -3.61 -5.78 10.16
C LYS A 186 -2.68 -5.83 11.37
N ASP A 187 -3.21 -6.15 12.56
CA ASP A 187 -2.48 -6.24 13.82
C ASP A 187 -1.37 -7.30 13.87
N ARG A 188 -1.28 -8.17 12.85
CA ARG A 188 -0.18 -9.14 12.69
C ARG A 188 1.06 -8.53 12.09
N TYR A 189 1.02 -7.27 11.68
CA TYR A 189 2.09 -6.60 10.98
C TYR A 189 2.39 -5.24 11.61
N ILE A 190 3.67 -4.88 11.63
CA ILE A 190 4.13 -3.55 12.02
C ILE A 190 5.05 -2.99 10.95
N THR A 191 5.06 -1.66 10.79
CA THR A 191 6.05 -1.00 9.94
C THR A 191 7.44 -1.16 10.53
N THR A 192 8.43 -1.47 9.69
CA THR A 192 9.84 -1.45 10.06
C THR A 192 10.33 -0.02 10.30
N SER A 193 11.30 0.15 11.18
CA SER A 193 11.99 1.45 11.24
C SER A 193 12.76 1.67 9.93
N TYR A 194 13.06 2.93 9.60
CA TYR A 194 13.85 3.23 8.41
C TYR A 194 15.21 2.51 8.44
N ASN A 195 15.84 2.43 9.61
CA ASN A 195 17.12 1.74 9.79
C ASN A 195 16.97 0.23 9.57
N ASP A 196 15.97 -0.40 10.19
CA ASP A 196 15.72 -1.84 9.98
C ASP A 196 15.42 -2.16 8.52
N TRP A 197 14.70 -1.26 7.84
CA TRP A 197 14.38 -1.41 6.43
C TRP A 197 15.63 -1.34 5.54
N ILE A 198 16.51 -0.36 5.78
CA ILE A 198 17.77 -0.22 5.05
C ILE A 198 18.68 -1.41 5.34
N GLU A 199 18.83 -1.81 6.60
CA GLU A 199 19.69 -2.93 7.00
C GLU A 199 19.21 -4.24 6.36
N ASP A 200 17.93 -4.61 6.56
CA ASP A 200 17.37 -5.83 5.98
C ASP A 200 17.38 -5.81 4.46
N GLY A 201 17.01 -4.67 3.85
CA GLY A 201 16.97 -4.51 2.41
C GLY A 201 18.36 -4.65 1.80
N THR A 202 19.38 -4.07 2.43
CA THR A 202 20.77 -4.16 1.98
C THR A 202 21.34 -5.55 2.18
N CYS A 203 21.05 -6.20 3.31
CA CYS A 203 21.45 -7.58 3.57
C CYS A 203 20.80 -8.56 2.59
N LEU A 204 19.49 -8.44 2.35
CA LEU A 204 18.77 -9.28 1.39
C LEU A 204 19.31 -9.09 -0.03
N LEU A 205 19.59 -7.85 -0.42
CA LEU A 205 20.21 -7.55 -1.71
C LEU A 205 21.60 -8.21 -1.80
N CYS A 206 22.44 -8.03 -0.78
CA CYS A 206 23.76 -8.63 -0.70
C CYS A 206 23.70 -10.15 -0.79
N GLU A 207 22.82 -10.80 -0.04
CA GLU A 207 22.61 -12.24 -0.08
C GLU A 207 22.14 -12.70 -1.47
N THR A 208 21.20 -11.98 -2.08
CA THR A 208 20.67 -12.31 -3.42
C THR A 208 21.77 -12.24 -4.48
N LEU A 209 22.59 -11.18 -4.44
CA LEU A 209 23.73 -11.00 -5.34
C LEU A 209 24.80 -12.09 -5.13
N ASN A 210 25.05 -12.51 -3.88
CA ASN A 210 26.02 -13.56 -3.59
C ASN A 210 25.52 -14.98 -3.93
N ARG A 211 24.21 -15.24 -3.85
CA ARG A 211 23.62 -16.55 -4.17
C ARG A 211 23.41 -16.79 -5.66
N GLN A 212 23.24 -15.74 -6.46
CA GLN A 212 23.02 -15.87 -7.90
C GLN A 212 24.30 -15.54 -8.68
N GLN A 213 25.08 -16.57 -9.05
CA GLN A 213 26.26 -16.43 -9.92
C GLN A 213 25.94 -16.02 -11.37
N GLU A 214 24.66 -15.98 -11.77
CA GLU A 214 24.22 -15.70 -13.14
C GLU A 214 23.25 -14.50 -13.29
N ILE A 215 23.32 -13.50 -12.42
CA ILE A 215 22.68 -12.20 -12.72
C ILE A 215 23.57 -11.43 -13.71
N TYR A 216 23.50 -11.82 -14.98
CA TYR A 216 24.12 -11.03 -16.05
C TYR A 216 23.16 -9.92 -16.49
N GLY A 217 23.31 -8.73 -15.91
CA GLY A 217 22.59 -7.53 -16.33
C GLY A 217 22.75 -6.36 -15.36
N THR A 218 22.91 -5.16 -15.89
CA THR A 218 22.86 -3.93 -15.09
C THR A 218 21.40 -3.52 -14.89
N VAL A 219 20.93 -3.53 -13.63
CA VAL A 219 19.64 -2.92 -13.29
C VAL A 219 19.89 -1.44 -13.05
N ASN A 220 19.45 -0.59 -13.97
CA ASN A 220 19.43 0.85 -13.74
C ASN A 220 18.26 1.15 -12.78
N LEU A 221 18.55 1.20 -11.47
CA LEU A 221 17.57 1.50 -10.43
C LEU A 221 16.86 2.84 -10.66
N SER A 222 17.60 3.85 -11.13
CA SER A 222 17.02 5.15 -11.48
C SER A 222 16.01 5.00 -12.62
N GLN A 223 16.36 4.29 -13.69
CA GLN A 223 15.44 4.02 -14.78
C GLN A 223 14.24 3.17 -14.30
N TRP A 224 14.45 2.14 -13.49
CA TRP A 224 13.38 1.32 -12.94
C TRP A 224 12.38 2.13 -12.09
N ILE A 225 12.87 3.06 -11.27
CA ILE A 225 12.04 4.00 -10.50
C ILE A 225 11.32 4.99 -11.42
N LEU A 226 11.99 5.46 -12.48
CA LEU A 226 11.48 6.49 -13.38
C LEU A 226 10.57 5.95 -14.50
N THR A 227 10.66 4.67 -14.85
CA THR A 227 9.83 4.03 -15.90
C THR A 227 8.63 3.30 -15.32
N LYS A 228 8.20 3.62 -14.09
CA LYS A 228 6.98 3.05 -13.51
C LYS A 228 5.80 3.26 -14.46
N LYS A 229 5.06 2.18 -14.70
CA LYS A 229 3.85 2.25 -15.53
C LYS A 229 2.77 3.00 -14.76
N CYS A 230 2.57 4.26 -15.14
CA CYS A 230 1.52 5.11 -14.60
C CYS A 230 0.30 5.11 -15.54
N PHE A 231 -0.88 5.26 -14.94
CA PHE A 231 -2.15 5.17 -15.62
C PHE A 231 -2.96 6.45 -15.39
N SER A 232 -3.71 6.85 -16.41
CA SER A 232 -4.77 7.83 -16.20
C SER A 232 -5.92 7.18 -15.43
N PRO A 233 -6.59 7.90 -14.51
CA PRO A 233 -7.76 7.40 -13.82
C PRO A 233 -8.90 7.11 -14.82
N THR A 234 -9.57 5.98 -14.61
CA THR A 234 -10.71 5.53 -15.44
C THR A 234 -11.94 5.15 -14.59
N ASP A 235 -11.81 5.29 -13.27
CA ASP A 235 -12.72 4.80 -12.23
C ASP A 235 -13.67 5.89 -11.74
N PHE A 236 -14.29 6.61 -12.68
CA PHE A 236 -15.08 7.82 -12.45
C PHE A 236 -16.59 7.59 -12.34
#